data_AF-A0A1V5TDG4-F1
#
_entry.id   AF-A0A1V5TDG4-F1
#
_cell.length_a   1.000
_cell.length_b   1.000
_cell.length_c   1.000
_cell.angle_alpha   90.00
_cell.angle_beta   90.00
_cell.angle_gamma   90.00
#
_symmetry.space_group_name_H-M   'P 1'
#
loop_
_entity.id
_entity.type
_entity.pdbx_description
1 polymer ?
#
loop_
_entity_poly.entity_id
_entity_poly.type
_entity_poly.pdbx_seq_one_letter_code
_entity_poly.pdbx_strand_id
1 'polypeptide(L)'
;MKEVELYAPVKELLTGLGYEVRAEVKDMDVIGMKDSSFIAVELKTSLTLKLLLQATQRQKLAEKVYVAIPAPGGRQRWSKAYKETEHLLRRLELGLILVHFKETPYAELVFEPKACDRNTYLARNKKKRIAALLEAAGRHGDGNTGGTNGKLMTVYREKALLAACFLADKGELSVKQLRELTRNENIQAMLRNNHYGWFSKARHGVYTLTEAGAMALEEYAEVAGILKEELDNTVEAEG
;
A
#
# COMPACT_ATOMS: atom_id res chain seq x y z
N MET A 1 10.07 -10.71 -28.72
CA MET A 1 9.88 -9.28 -29.02
C MET A 1 11.17 -8.54 -28.72
N LYS A 2 11.65 -7.72 -29.64
CA LYS A 2 12.86 -6.90 -29.54
C LYS A 2 12.47 -5.42 -29.44
N GLU A 3 13.33 -4.61 -28.85
CA GLU A 3 13.08 -3.16 -28.65
C GLU A 3 12.90 -2.42 -29.98
N VAL A 4 13.63 -2.83 -31.02
CA VAL A 4 13.48 -2.28 -32.38
C VAL A 4 12.06 -2.40 -32.94
N GLU A 5 11.28 -3.39 -32.49
CA GLU A 5 9.89 -3.57 -32.95
C GLU A 5 8.94 -2.51 -32.36
N LEU A 6 9.34 -1.81 -31.29
CA LEU A 6 8.59 -0.70 -30.70
C LEU A 6 8.74 0.60 -31.50
N TYR A 7 9.84 0.75 -32.23
CA TYR A 7 10.21 2.02 -32.86
C TYR A 7 9.21 2.47 -33.92
N ALA A 8 8.83 1.60 -34.86
CA ALA A 8 7.98 1.98 -35.98
C ALA A 8 6.60 2.51 -35.52
N PRO A 9 5.85 1.81 -34.63
CA PRO A 9 4.60 2.32 -34.09
C PRO A 9 4.73 3.66 -33.34
N VAL A 10 5.80 3.82 -32.56
CA VAL A 10 6.06 5.07 -31.83
C VAL A 10 6.37 6.21 -32.79
N LYS A 11 7.20 5.96 -33.81
CA LYS A 11 7.50 6.94 -34.86
C LYS A 11 6.24 7.39 -35.58
N GLU A 12 5.37 6.47 -35.95
CA GLU A 12 4.09 6.78 -36.62
C GLU A 12 3.19 7.65 -35.74
N LEU A 13 3.03 7.28 -34.45
CA LEU A 13 2.28 8.09 -33.48
C LEU A 13 2.82 9.51 -33.39
N LEU A 14 4.14 9.66 -33.19
CA LEU A 14 4.75 10.99 -33.04
C LEU A 14 4.68 11.81 -34.32
N THR A 15 4.86 11.19 -35.49
CA THR A 15 4.71 11.86 -36.78
C THR A 15 3.27 12.34 -36.97
N GLY A 16 2.28 11.51 -36.59
CA GLY A 16 0.86 11.90 -36.61
C GLY A 16 0.51 13.04 -35.65
N LEU A 17 1.28 13.22 -34.58
CA LEU A 17 1.20 14.38 -33.67
C LEU A 17 1.97 15.62 -34.19
N GLY A 18 2.58 15.53 -35.38
CA GLY A 18 3.28 16.62 -36.05
C GLY A 18 4.72 16.82 -35.59
N TYR A 19 5.37 15.79 -35.03
CA TYR A 19 6.80 15.84 -34.70
C TYR A 19 7.66 15.35 -35.87
N GLU A 20 8.82 15.98 -36.06
CA GLU A 20 9.90 15.39 -36.85
C GLU A 20 10.65 14.37 -35.99
N VAL A 21 10.62 13.09 -36.37
CA VAL A 21 11.14 12.00 -35.54
C VAL A 21 12.53 11.56 -35.99
N ARG A 22 13.47 11.46 -35.03
CA ARG A 22 14.82 10.90 -35.19
C ARG A 22 15.05 9.79 -34.16
N ALA A 23 15.89 8.81 -34.49
CA ALA A 23 16.28 7.72 -33.59
C ALA A 23 17.75 7.82 -33.20
N GLU A 24 18.11 7.25 -32.06
CA GLU A 24 19.50 7.06 -31.59
C GLU A 24 20.30 8.38 -31.51
N VAL A 25 19.72 9.38 -30.85
CA VAL A 25 20.33 10.71 -30.70
C VAL A 25 20.75 10.92 -29.24
N LYS A 26 22.04 11.14 -28.98
CA LYS A 26 22.58 11.39 -27.61
C LYS A 26 22.08 10.37 -26.57
N ASP A 27 22.14 9.08 -26.92
CA ASP A 27 21.66 7.96 -26.11
C ASP A 27 20.15 7.96 -25.80
N MET A 28 19.35 8.70 -26.56
CA MET A 28 17.88 8.62 -26.56
C MET A 28 17.42 7.76 -27.73
N ASP A 29 16.56 6.79 -27.43
CA ASP A 29 16.04 5.87 -28.44
C ASP A 29 15.24 6.61 -29.52
N VAL A 30 14.37 7.53 -29.11
CA VAL A 30 13.55 8.35 -30.02
C VAL A 30 13.47 9.80 -29.55
N ILE A 31 13.63 10.72 -30.49
CA ILE A 31 13.35 12.15 -30.31
C ILE A 31 12.25 12.58 -31.28
N GLY A 32 11.26 13.31 -30.77
CA GLY A 32 10.31 14.09 -31.58
C GLY A 32 10.62 15.57 -31.47
N MET A 33 10.99 16.21 -32.57
CA MET A 33 11.31 17.64 -32.62
C MET A 33 10.11 18.43 -33.13
N LYS A 34 9.85 19.59 -32.53
CA LYS A 34 8.86 20.54 -32.98
C LYS A 34 9.29 21.95 -32.60
N ASP A 35 9.29 22.86 -33.58
CA ASP A 35 9.79 24.22 -33.41
C ASP A 35 11.21 24.24 -32.81
N SER A 36 11.41 24.89 -31.67
CA SER A 36 12.68 24.96 -30.94
C SER A 36 12.76 24.04 -29.72
N SER A 37 11.85 23.08 -29.58
CA SER A 37 11.85 22.11 -28.48
C SER A 37 11.80 20.66 -28.98
N PHE A 38 12.01 19.72 -28.06
CA PHE A 38 11.92 18.30 -28.38
C PHE A 38 11.38 17.50 -27.19
N ILE A 39 10.77 16.37 -27.54
CA ILE A 39 10.37 15.32 -26.61
C ILE A 39 11.27 14.11 -26.76
N ALA A 40 11.44 13.35 -25.69
CA ALA A 40 12.20 12.10 -25.70
C ALA A 40 11.29 10.90 -25.40
N VAL A 41 11.53 9.77 -26.06
CA VAL A 41 10.87 8.49 -25.75
C VAL A 41 11.93 7.41 -25.56
N GLU A 42 11.89 6.76 -24.41
CA GLU A 42 12.72 5.58 -24.10
C GLU A 42 11.91 4.31 -24.36
N LEU A 43 12.44 3.39 -25.16
CA LEU A 43 11.81 2.15 -25.61
C LEU A 43 12.30 0.98 -24.75
N LYS A 44 11.38 0.21 -24.18
CA LYS A 44 11.74 -1.03 -23.46
C LYS A 44 10.68 -2.11 -23.64
N THR A 45 11.08 -3.37 -23.68
CA THR A 45 10.14 -4.50 -23.72
C THR A 45 9.37 -4.70 -22.41
N SER A 46 9.78 -4.06 -21.33
CA SER A 46 9.09 -4.08 -20.05
C SER A 46 9.45 -2.86 -19.21
N LEU A 47 8.59 -2.52 -18.25
CA LEU A 47 8.91 -1.48 -17.29
C LEU A 47 9.95 -1.99 -16.29
N THR A 48 11.15 -1.41 -16.33
CA THR A 48 12.27 -1.78 -15.45
C THR A 48 12.84 -0.55 -14.75
N LEU A 49 13.54 -0.75 -13.62
CA LEU A 49 14.25 0.35 -12.96
C LEU A 49 15.22 1.05 -13.91
N LYS A 50 15.90 0.30 -14.78
CA LYS A 50 16.80 0.85 -15.81
C LYS A 50 16.08 1.85 -16.72
N LEU A 51 14.91 1.47 -17.24
CA LEU A 51 14.08 2.36 -18.08
C LEU A 51 13.70 3.64 -17.32
N LEU A 52 13.30 3.54 -16.06
CA LEU A 52 12.95 4.71 -15.24
C LEU A 52 14.15 5.63 -15.01
N LEU A 53 15.33 5.06 -14.75
CA LEU A 53 16.57 5.83 -14.60
C LEU A 53 16.94 6.54 -15.90
N GLN A 54 16.86 5.87 -17.06
CA GLN A 54 17.13 6.49 -18.36
C GLN A 54 16.14 7.64 -18.64
N ALA A 55 14.84 7.39 -18.50
CA ALA A 55 13.80 8.38 -18.74
C ALA A 55 13.97 9.63 -17.84
N THR A 56 14.26 9.43 -16.56
CA THR A 56 14.51 10.57 -15.64
C THR A 56 15.78 11.34 -15.96
N GLN A 57 16.82 10.72 -16.55
CA GLN A 57 17.97 11.48 -17.08
C GLN A 57 17.57 12.36 -18.26
N ARG A 58 16.61 11.94 -19.10
CA ARG A 58 16.17 12.73 -20.26
C ARG A 58 15.39 13.98 -19.89
N GLN A 59 14.75 14.00 -18.72
CA GLN A 59 14.04 15.17 -18.22
C GLN A 59 14.96 16.38 -17.98
N LYS A 60 16.29 16.18 -17.93
CA LYS A 60 17.28 17.27 -17.86
C LYS A 60 17.43 18.05 -19.17
N LEU A 61 16.95 17.49 -20.29
CA LEU A 61 17.19 18.02 -21.64
C LEU A 61 15.90 18.21 -22.43
N ALA A 62 14.95 17.26 -22.33
CA ALA A 62 13.71 17.24 -23.10
C ALA A 62 12.56 17.94 -22.35
N GLU A 63 11.66 18.59 -23.08
CA GLU A 63 10.48 19.27 -22.51
C GLU A 63 9.48 18.25 -21.93
N LYS A 64 9.30 17.13 -22.64
CA LYS A 64 8.47 16.01 -22.23
C LYS A 64 9.21 14.70 -22.44
N VAL A 65 9.09 13.79 -21.49
CA VAL A 65 9.68 12.46 -21.59
C VAL A 65 8.59 11.40 -21.47
N TYR A 66 8.64 10.42 -22.36
CA TYR A 66 7.76 9.28 -22.39
C TYR A 66 8.57 7.99 -22.23
N VAL A 67 7.95 6.98 -21.64
CA VAL A 67 8.39 5.60 -21.80
C VAL A 67 7.42 4.89 -22.73
N ALA A 68 7.94 4.07 -23.64
CA ALA A 68 7.14 3.22 -24.52
C ALA A 68 7.44 1.75 -24.24
N ILE A 69 6.38 1.00 -23.91
CA ILE A 69 6.45 -0.43 -23.60
C ILE A 69 5.34 -1.20 -24.33
N PRO A 70 5.47 -2.52 -24.53
CA PRO A 70 4.38 -3.34 -25.04
C PRO A 70 3.13 -3.21 -24.18
N ALA A 71 1.96 -3.14 -24.82
CA ALA A 71 0.68 -3.15 -24.13
C ALA A 71 0.53 -4.47 -23.33
N PRO A 72 0.12 -4.40 -22.05
CA PRO A 72 -0.09 -5.59 -21.24
C PRO A 72 -1.23 -6.46 -21.82
N GLY A 73 -1.02 -7.77 -21.85
CA GLY A 73 -2.02 -8.72 -22.36
C GLY A 73 -3.17 -8.97 -21.38
N GLY A 74 -4.38 -9.16 -21.91
CA GLY A 74 -5.55 -9.63 -21.16
C GLY A 74 -5.82 -8.81 -19.89
N ARG A 75 -6.05 -9.51 -18.76
CA ARG A 75 -6.44 -8.87 -17.49
C ARG A 75 -5.33 -8.06 -16.82
N GLN A 76 -4.07 -8.18 -17.26
CA GLN A 76 -2.92 -7.56 -16.62
C GLN A 76 -3.02 -6.03 -16.59
N ARG A 77 -3.66 -5.42 -17.61
CA ARG A 77 -3.92 -3.97 -17.66
C ARG A 77 -4.73 -3.44 -16.46
N TRP A 78 -5.60 -4.26 -15.88
CA TRP A 78 -6.43 -3.86 -14.73
C TRP A 78 -5.87 -4.32 -13.39
N SER A 79 -4.71 -5.00 -13.40
CA SER A 79 -4.05 -5.46 -12.17
C SER A 79 -3.63 -4.31 -11.28
N LYS A 80 -3.55 -4.58 -9.97
CA LYS A 80 -3.07 -3.60 -8.99
C LYS A 80 -1.64 -3.16 -9.30
N ALA A 81 -0.76 -4.10 -9.61
CA ALA A 81 0.65 -3.84 -9.95
C ALA A 81 0.80 -2.90 -11.15
N TYR A 82 -0.06 -3.05 -12.17
CA TYR A 82 -0.05 -2.17 -13.33
C TYR A 82 -0.51 -0.74 -12.97
N LYS A 83 -1.56 -0.60 -12.16
CA LYS A 83 -2.00 0.72 -11.65
C LYS A 83 -0.94 1.39 -10.77
N GLU A 84 -0.21 0.62 -9.97
CA GLU A 84 0.93 1.11 -9.16
C GLU A 84 2.08 1.59 -10.05
N THR A 85 2.34 0.89 -11.16
CA THR A 85 3.30 1.32 -12.19
C THR A 85 2.90 2.65 -12.84
N GLU A 86 1.64 2.78 -13.29
CA GLU A 86 1.16 4.05 -13.85
C GLU A 86 1.24 5.18 -12.82
N HIS A 87 0.95 4.88 -11.55
CA HIS A 87 1.10 5.84 -10.47
C HIS A 87 2.55 6.31 -10.31
N LEU A 88 3.52 5.39 -10.34
CA LEU A 88 4.95 5.73 -10.27
C LEU A 88 5.37 6.63 -11.44
N LEU A 89 4.98 6.30 -12.68
CA LEU A 89 5.29 7.13 -13.84
C LEU A 89 4.74 8.55 -13.69
N ARG A 90 3.52 8.71 -13.19
CA ARG A 90 2.94 10.03 -12.89
C ARG A 90 3.68 10.75 -11.78
N ARG A 91 4.18 10.04 -10.76
CA ARG A 91 5.01 10.61 -9.68
C ARG A 91 6.37 11.08 -10.17
N LEU A 92 6.90 10.44 -11.20
CA LEU A 92 8.13 10.82 -11.88
C LEU A 92 7.91 11.84 -13.00
N GLU A 93 6.67 12.30 -13.21
CA GLU A 93 6.33 13.24 -14.29
C GLU A 93 6.71 12.72 -15.68
N LEU A 94 6.55 11.42 -15.89
CA LEU A 94 6.76 10.73 -17.17
C LEU A 94 5.43 10.47 -17.88
N GLY A 95 5.42 10.48 -19.20
CA GLY A 95 4.33 10.00 -20.02
C GLY A 95 4.44 8.50 -20.31
N LEU A 96 3.32 7.89 -20.69
CA LEU A 96 3.27 6.47 -21.06
C LEU A 96 2.68 6.31 -22.46
N ILE A 97 3.44 5.60 -23.29
CA ILE A 97 3.00 5.09 -24.60
C ILE A 97 2.95 3.56 -24.51
N LEU A 98 1.86 2.96 -24.99
CA LEU A 98 1.74 1.51 -25.12
C LEU A 98 1.79 1.10 -26.57
N VAL A 99 2.62 0.12 -26.90
CA VAL A 99 2.69 -0.45 -28.25
C VAL A 99 1.90 -1.75 -28.28
N HIS A 100 0.84 -1.78 -29.08
CA HIS A 100 0.00 -2.94 -29.30
C HIS A 100 0.50 -3.71 -30.50
N PHE A 101 0.81 -4.99 -30.33
CA PHE A 101 1.23 -5.88 -31.41
C PHE A 101 0.05 -6.77 -31.84
N LYS A 102 -0.87 -6.19 -32.62
CA LYS A 102 -1.95 -6.91 -33.33
C LYS A 102 -1.54 -7.17 -34.78
N GLU A 103 -2.48 -7.54 -35.66
CA GLU A 103 -2.25 -7.69 -37.11
C GLU A 103 -1.51 -6.48 -37.72
N THR A 104 -1.89 -5.27 -37.30
CA THR A 104 -1.13 -4.04 -37.56
C THR A 104 -0.68 -3.46 -36.21
N PRO A 105 0.63 -3.42 -35.93
CA PRO A 105 1.16 -2.80 -34.73
C PRO A 105 0.83 -1.30 -34.66
N TYR A 106 0.45 -0.78 -33.49
CA TYR A 106 0.17 0.64 -33.29
C TYR A 106 0.55 1.11 -31.88
N ALA A 107 0.83 2.39 -31.72
CA ALA A 107 1.12 3.00 -30.43
C ALA A 107 -0.07 3.83 -29.90
N GLU A 108 -0.39 3.67 -28.62
CA GLU A 108 -1.43 4.39 -27.88
C GLU A 108 -0.75 5.32 -26.86
N LEU A 109 -1.02 6.63 -26.95
CA LEU A 109 -0.66 7.57 -25.91
C LEU A 109 -1.62 7.42 -24.72
N VAL A 110 -1.19 6.80 -23.63
CA VAL A 110 -2.04 6.55 -22.45
C VAL A 110 -2.18 7.80 -21.59
N PHE A 111 -1.07 8.49 -21.34
CA PHE A 111 -1.08 9.78 -20.67
C PHE A 111 0.19 10.58 -20.94
N GLU A 112 0.03 11.91 -20.94
CA GLU A 112 1.14 12.85 -20.98
C GLU A 112 1.84 12.99 -19.62
N PRO A 113 3.14 13.35 -19.62
CA PRO A 113 3.83 13.81 -18.42
C PRO A 113 3.14 15.08 -17.90
N LYS A 114 2.92 15.15 -16.59
CA LYS A 114 2.31 16.30 -15.92
C LYS A 114 3.02 16.54 -14.60
N ALA A 115 3.15 17.81 -14.22
CA ALA A 115 3.69 18.21 -12.93
C ALA A 115 2.94 17.50 -11.78
N CYS A 116 3.69 16.93 -10.85
CA CYS A 116 3.16 16.10 -9.79
C CYS A 116 3.14 16.86 -8.45
N ASP A 117 2.00 17.48 -8.14
CA ASP A 117 1.81 18.06 -6.81
C ASP A 117 1.49 16.99 -5.75
N ARG A 118 2.44 16.77 -4.83
CA ARG A 118 2.28 15.87 -3.68
C ARG A 118 1.12 16.27 -2.79
N ASN A 119 0.83 17.56 -2.64
CA ASN A 119 -0.22 18.05 -1.74
C ASN A 119 -1.62 17.62 -2.22
N THR A 120 -1.84 17.60 -3.52
CA THR A 120 -3.07 17.07 -4.12
C THR A 120 -3.34 15.62 -3.67
N TYR A 121 -2.32 14.76 -3.61
CA TYR A 121 -2.49 13.37 -3.13
C TYR A 121 -2.76 13.30 -1.62
N LEU A 122 -2.04 14.12 -0.83
CA LEU A 122 -2.23 14.21 0.62
C LEU A 122 -3.64 14.70 0.98
N ALA A 123 -4.17 15.66 0.22
CA ALA A 123 -5.52 16.19 0.38
C ALA A 123 -6.58 15.12 0.04
N ARG A 124 -6.45 14.44 -1.10
CA ARG A 124 -7.35 13.34 -1.50
C ARG A 124 -7.38 12.18 -0.50
N ASN A 125 -6.27 11.94 0.20
CA ASN A 125 -6.16 10.85 1.18
C ASN A 125 -6.33 11.30 2.64
N LYS A 126 -6.89 12.49 2.90
CA LYS A 126 -7.06 13.04 4.26
C LYS A 126 -7.70 12.04 5.24
N LYS A 127 -8.77 11.34 4.85
CA LYS A 127 -9.44 10.35 5.72
C LYS A 127 -8.52 9.20 6.11
N LYS A 128 -7.79 8.62 5.16
CA LYS A 128 -6.82 7.54 5.41
C LYS A 128 -5.67 8.00 6.31
N ARG A 129 -5.20 9.24 6.09
CA ARG A 129 -4.16 9.85 6.93
C ARG A 129 -4.63 10.02 8.37
N ILE A 130 -5.85 10.53 8.58
CA ILE A 130 -6.43 10.66 9.92
C ILE A 130 -6.58 9.27 10.56
N ALA A 131 -7.07 8.27 9.83
CA ALA A 131 -7.20 6.92 10.35
C ALA A 131 -5.85 6.33 10.79
N ALA A 132 -4.78 6.51 9.99
CA ALA A 132 -3.44 6.06 10.36
C ALA A 132 -2.88 6.81 11.59
N LEU A 133 -3.18 8.11 11.72
CA LEU A 133 -2.79 8.89 12.90
C LEU A 133 -3.52 8.42 14.16
N LEU A 134 -4.83 8.15 14.07
CA LEU A 134 -5.61 7.62 15.18
C LEU A 134 -5.14 6.21 15.57
N GLU A 135 -4.82 5.37 14.59
CA GLU A 135 -4.23 4.06 14.84
C GLU A 135 -2.89 4.17 15.56
N ALA A 136 -2.01 5.08 15.12
CA ALA A 136 -0.72 5.30 15.76
C ALA A 136 -0.85 5.86 17.19
N ALA A 137 -1.77 6.81 17.40
CA ALA A 137 -2.00 7.44 18.71
C ALA A 137 -2.65 6.49 19.73
N GLY A 138 -3.35 5.45 19.27
CA GLY A 138 -3.98 4.46 20.13
C GLY A 138 -3.09 3.26 20.51
N ARG A 139 -1.81 3.25 20.13
CA ARG A 139 -0.86 2.19 20.52
C ARG A 139 -0.18 2.56 21.83
N HIS A 140 -0.28 1.67 22.81
CA HIS A 140 0.41 1.78 24.09
C HIS A 140 1.73 0.97 24.01
N GLY A 141 2.86 1.67 24.07
CA GLY A 141 4.20 1.07 24.04
C GLY A 141 4.76 0.66 22.66
N ASP A 142 6.09 0.55 22.58
CA ASP A 142 6.87 0.14 21.39
C ASP A 142 6.94 -1.41 21.25
N GLY A 143 5.82 -2.10 21.47
CA GLY A 143 5.76 -3.58 21.46
C GLY A 143 6.01 -4.23 20.09
N ASN A 144 6.17 -3.45 19.02
CA ASN A 144 6.49 -3.94 17.69
C ASN A 144 7.86 -3.44 17.25
N THR A 145 8.86 -4.32 17.19
CA THR A 145 10.10 -4.02 16.46
C THR A 145 9.77 -3.96 14.97
N GLY A 146 9.92 -2.78 14.36
CA GLY A 146 9.69 -2.56 12.94
C GLY A 146 10.54 -3.48 12.06
N GLY A 147 9.98 -3.99 10.97
CA GLY A 147 10.69 -4.87 10.02
C GLY A 147 10.70 -6.36 10.36
N THR A 148 9.99 -6.79 11.40
CA THR A 148 9.86 -8.22 11.74
C THR A 148 8.68 -8.87 10.99
N ASN A 149 8.84 -10.13 10.58
CA ASN A 149 7.75 -10.98 10.07
C ASN A 149 6.83 -11.51 11.21
N GLY A 150 6.90 -10.91 12.40
CA GLY A 150 6.14 -11.31 13.57
C GLY A 150 4.65 -10.99 13.45
N LYS A 151 3.83 -11.66 14.26
CA LYS A 151 2.39 -11.36 14.34
C LYS A 151 2.22 -9.94 14.92
N LEU A 152 1.92 -8.96 14.05
CA LEU A 152 1.68 -7.54 14.38
C LEU A 152 0.81 -7.36 15.63
N MET A 153 1.36 -6.78 16.71
CA MET A 153 0.53 -6.37 17.85
C MET A 153 -0.35 -5.20 17.41
N THR A 154 -1.67 -5.40 17.47
CA THR A 154 -2.67 -4.40 17.09
C THR A 154 -3.49 -4.04 18.33
N VAL A 155 -4.12 -2.87 18.35
CA VAL A 155 -5.07 -2.48 19.42
C VAL A 155 -6.16 -3.52 19.64
N TYR A 156 -6.60 -4.20 18.57
CA TYR A 156 -7.55 -5.30 18.70
C TYR A 156 -6.95 -6.49 19.46
N ARG A 157 -5.69 -6.84 19.19
CA ARG A 157 -4.99 -7.93 19.87
C ARG A 157 -4.70 -7.60 21.33
N GLU A 158 -4.26 -6.39 21.64
CA GLU A 158 -4.06 -5.93 23.02
C GLU A 158 -5.36 -6.02 23.82
N LYS A 159 -6.47 -5.51 23.27
CA LYS A 159 -7.80 -5.62 23.89
C LYS A 159 -8.25 -7.07 24.08
N ALA A 160 -7.92 -7.94 23.13
CA ALA A 160 -8.19 -9.37 23.25
C ALA A 160 -7.30 -10.03 24.31
N LEU A 161 -6.02 -9.66 24.42
CA LEU A 161 -5.11 -10.16 25.44
C LEU A 161 -5.54 -9.74 26.84
N LEU A 162 -5.98 -8.49 27.01
CA LEU A 162 -6.47 -8.00 28.29
C LEU A 162 -7.76 -8.75 28.72
N ALA A 163 -8.68 -9.01 27.80
CA ALA A 163 -9.85 -9.83 28.10
C ALA A 163 -9.47 -11.29 28.42
N ALA A 164 -8.50 -11.85 27.70
CA ALA A 164 -7.98 -13.19 27.96
C ALA A 164 -7.33 -13.29 29.34
N CYS A 165 -6.59 -12.26 29.76
CA CYS A 165 -6.00 -12.14 31.10
C CYS A 165 -7.06 -12.22 32.20
N PHE A 166 -8.14 -11.43 32.10
CA PHE A 166 -9.20 -11.45 33.10
C PHE A 166 -9.95 -12.79 33.15
N LEU A 167 -10.12 -13.45 32.01
CA LEU A 167 -10.72 -14.78 31.95
C LEU A 167 -9.78 -15.87 32.51
N ALA A 168 -8.47 -15.75 32.32
CA ALA A 168 -7.51 -16.64 32.95
C ALA A 168 -7.52 -16.50 34.48
N ASP A 169 -7.57 -15.26 34.99
CA ASP A 169 -7.53 -14.98 36.43
C ASP A 169 -8.84 -15.34 37.15
N LYS A 170 -9.99 -15.01 36.55
CA LYS A 170 -11.32 -15.11 37.20
C LYS A 170 -12.17 -16.26 36.66
N GLY A 171 -11.69 -17.00 35.66
CA GLY A 171 -12.41 -18.08 35.00
C GLY A 171 -13.51 -17.57 34.08
N GLU A 172 -14.76 -17.72 34.49
CA GLU A 172 -15.92 -17.35 33.68
C GLU A 172 -16.40 -15.94 33.98
N LEU A 173 -16.45 -15.09 32.96
CA LEU A 173 -16.94 -13.71 33.10
C LEU A 173 -18.06 -13.39 32.12
N SER A 174 -19.02 -12.61 32.59
CA SER A 174 -20.05 -12.04 31.72
C SER A 174 -19.49 -10.94 30.83
N VAL A 175 -20.13 -10.70 29.69
CA VAL A 175 -19.81 -9.57 28.79
C VAL A 175 -19.82 -8.24 29.53
N LYS A 176 -20.72 -8.08 30.51
CA LYS A 176 -20.81 -6.87 31.33
C LYS A 176 -19.55 -6.70 32.21
N GLN A 177 -19.18 -7.74 32.94
CA GLN A 177 -17.98 -7.72 33.78
C GLN A 177 -16.71 -7.49 32.95
N LEU A 178 -16.59 -8.15 31.78
CA LEU A 178 -15.45 -7.92 30.90
C LEU A 178 -15.43 -6.49 30.35
N ARG A 179 -16.58 -5.88 30.04
CA ARG A 179 -16.62 -4.47 29.62
C ARG A 179 -16.10 -3.55 30.71
N GLU A 180 -16.54 -3.75 31.95
CA GLU A 180 -16.14 -2.96 33.12
C GLU A 180 -14.65 -3.13 33.41
N LEU A 181 -14.15 -4.37 33.42
CA LEU A 181 -12.75 -4.68 33.69
C LEU A 181 -11.81 -4.18 32.59
N THR A 182 -12.18 -4.34 31.31
CA THR A 182 -11.30 -3.96 30.19
C THR A 182 -11.50 -2.53 29.69
N ARG A 183 -12.48 -1.80 30.24
CA ARG A 183 -12.96 -0.50 29.74
C ARG A 183 -13.21 -0.50 28.22
N ASN A 184 -13.59 -1.64 27.66
CA ASN A 184 -13.77 -1.82 26.21
C ASN A 184 -15.25 -1.92 25.84
N GLU A 185 -15.82 -0.81 25.36
CA GLU A 185 -17.22 -0.75 24.91
C GLU A 185 -17.56 -1.80 23.85
N ASN A 186 -16.60 -2.17 23.01
CA ASN A 186 -16.78 -3.11 21.90
C ASN A 186 -16.50 -4.58 22.28
N ILE A 187 -16.37 -4.91 23.58
CA ILE A 187 -16.01 -6.25 24.05
C ILE A 187 -16.96 -7.33 23.53
N GLN A 188 -18.25 -7.03 23.43
CA GLN A 188 -19.26 -7.98 22.95
C GLN A 188 -19.00 -8.41 21.49
N ALA A 189 -18.66 -7.45 20.63
CA ALA A 189 -18.35 -7.72 19.23
C ALA A 189 -17.04 -8.51 19.11
N MET A 190 -16.03 -8.16 19.92
CA MET A 190 -14.74 -8.85 19.97
C MET A 190 -14.88 -10.33 20.36
N LEU A 191 -15.59 -10.62 21.47
CA LEU A 191 -15.84 -11.98 21.96
C LEU A 191 -16.67 -12.80 20.96
N ARG A 192 -17.63 -12.15 20.27
CA ARG A 192 -18.46 -12.81 19.26
C ARG A 192 -17.68 -13.15 17.99
N ASN A 193 -16.86 -12.22 17.50
CA ASN A 193 -16.10 -12.40 16.27
C ASN A 193 -14.93 -13.36 16.46
N ASN A 194 -14.32 -13.36 17.65
CA ASN A 194 -13.32 -14.33 18.11
C ASN A 194 -12.25 -14.64 17.05
N HIS A 195 -11.69 -13.61 16.41
CA HIS A 195 -10.77 -13.74 15.27
C HIS A 195 -9.54 -14.64 15.52
N TYR A 196 -9.18 -14.86 16.79
CA TYR A 196 -8.03 -15.68 17.18
C TYR A 196 -8.41 -17.02 17.83
N GLY A 197 -9.71 -17.28 18.03
CA GLY A 197 -10.17 -18.51 18.68
C GLY A 197 -9.89 -18.58 20.19
N TRP A 198 -9.57 -17.46 20.84
CA TRP A 198 -9.17 -17.41 22.26
C TRP A 198 -10.33 -17.57 23.24
N PHE A 199 -11.57 -17.33 22.79
CA PHE A 199 -12.73 -17.32 23.67
C PHE A 199 -13.75 -18.39 23.29
N SER A 200 -14.47 -18.93 24.27
CA SER A 200 -15.63 -19.79 24.07
C SER A 200 -16.78 -19.37 24.97
N LYS A 201 -18.02 -19.69 24.57
CA LYS A 201 -19.21 -19.41 25.38
C LYS A 201 -19.41 -20.53 26.39
N ALA A 202 -19.36 -20.20 27.68
CA ALA A 202 -19.71 -21.14 28.74
C ALA A 202 -21.24 -21.25 28.91
N ARG A 203 -21.93 -20.10 28.87
CA ARG A 203 -23.40 -20.00 28.87
C ARG A 203 -23.84 -18.67 28.24
N HIS A 204 -25.13 -18.39 28.21
CA HIS A 204 -25.66 -17.16 27.62
C HIS A 204 -25.01 -15.92 28.24
N GLY A 205 -24.31 -15.13 27.42
CA GLY A 205 -23.64 -13.90 27.83
C GLY A 205 -22.38 -14.07 28.70
N VAL A 206 -21.89 -15.30 28.88
CA VAL A 206 -20.71 -15.62 29.71
C VAL A 206 -19.68 -16.36 28.87
N TYR A 207 -18.43 -15.92 28.96
CA TYR A 207 -17.32 -16.46 28.20
C TYR A 207 -16.25 -17.04 29.13
N THR A 208 -15.48 -17.97 28.59
CA THR A 208 -14.28 -18.56 29.20
C THR A 208 -13.15 -18.59 28.17
N LEU A 209 -11.93 -18.82 28.66
CA LEU A 209 -10.74 -18.93 27.83
C LEU A 209 -10.63 -20.32 27.21
N THR A 210 -10.23 -20.40 25.94
CA THR A 210 -9.87 -21.67 25.30
C THR A 210 -8.40 -22.02 25.56
N GLU A 211 -8.01 -23.25 25.24
CA GLU A 211 -6.61 -23.66 25.27
C GLU A 211 -5.74 -22.77 24.36
N ALA A 212 -6.23 -22.42 23.17
CA ALA A 212 -5.55 -21.49 22.27
C ALA A 212 -5.41 -20.08 22.87
N GLY A 213 -6.37 -19.64 23.69
CA GLY A 213 -6.28 -18.39 24.45
C GLY A 213 -5.23 -18.47 25.56
N ALA A 214 -5.13 -19.60 26.27
CA ALA A 214 -4.13 -19.82 27.30
C ALA A 214 -2.70 -19.82 26.70
N MET A 215 -2.49 -20.54 25.60
CA MET A 215 -1.21 -20.53 24.87
C MET A 215 -0.84 -19.13 24.36
N ALA A 216 -1.82 -18.32 23.97
CA ALA A 216 -1.55 -16.95 23.55
C ALA A 216 -1.10 -16.06 24.73
N LEU A 217 -1.60 -16.29 25.95
CA LEU A 217 -1.11 -15.57 27.11
C LEU A 217 0.35 -15.91 27.44
N GLU A 218 0.79 -17.14 27.16
CA GLU A 218 2.20 -17.52 27.25
C GLU A 218 3.03 -16.86 26.13
N GLU A 219 2.54 -16.90 24.88
CA GLU A 219 3.21 -16.28 23.72
C GLU A 219 3.40 -14.76 23.91
N TYR A 220 2.47 -14.09 24.60
CA TYR A 220 2.45 -12.64 24.81
C TYR A 220 2.59 -12.25 26.28
N ALA A 221 3.25 -13.05 27.12
CA ALA A 221 3.32 -12.85 28.57
C ALA A 221 3.85 -11.46 28.96
N GLU A 222 4.88 -10.97 28.26
CA GLU A 222 5.46 -9.64 28.49
C GLU A 222 4.44 -8.51 28.23
N VAL A 223 3.72 -8.58 27.10
CA VAL A 223 2.71 -7.59 26.74
C VAL A 223 1.49 -7.68 27.67
N ALA A 224 1.07 -8.88 28.03
CA ALA A 224 -0.02 -9.11 28.97
C ALA A 224 0.28 -8.52 30.36
N GLY A 225 1.53 -8.59 30.82
CA GLY A 225 1.97 -7.97 32.08
C GLY A 225 1.85 -6.45 32.03
N ILE A 226 2.38 -5.82 30.98
CA ILE A 226 2.32 -4.37 30.77
C ILE A 226 0.86 -3.88 30.75
N LEU A 227 -0.02 -4.57 30.01
CA LEU A 227 -1.42 -4.19 29.89
C LEU A 227 -2.20 -4.25 31.22
N LYS A 228 -1.85 -5.19 32.12
CA LYS A 228 -2.45 -5.25 33.46
C LYS A 228 -1.96 -4.10 34.33
N GLU A 229 -0.65 -3.85 34.36
CA GLU A 229 -0.05 -2.76 35.16
C GLU A 229 -0.58 -1.38 34.74
N GLU A 230 -0.71 -1.11 33.44
CA GLU A 230 -1.26 0.16 32.95
C GLU A 230 -2.71 0.37 33.38
N LEU A 231 -3.51 -0.70 33.40
CA LEU A 231 -4.91 -0.61 33.83
C LEU A 231 -5.02 -0.30 35.31
N ASP A 232 -4.21 -0.94 36.16
CA ASP A 232 -4.20 -0.72 37.61
C ASP A 232 -3.72 0.71 37.94
N ASN A 233 -2.67 1.20 37.27
CA ASN A 233 -2.19 2.58 37.42
C ASN A 233 -3.23 3.63 37.01
N THR A 234 -4.10 3.33 36.05
CA THR A 234 -5.18 4.24 35.62
C THR A 234 -6.31 4.29 36.66
N VAL A 235 -6.51 3.22 37.44
CA VAL A 235 -7.50 3.18 38.54
C VAL A 235 -7.04 4.02 39.73
N GLU A 236 -5.74 4.03 40.04
CA GLU A 236 -5.18 4.85 41.14
C GLU A 236 -5.18 6.36 40.82
N ALA A 237 -5.13 6.75 39.55
CA ALA A 237 -5.15 8.16 39.14
C ALA A 237 -6.55 8.80 39.10
N GLU A 238 -7.62 8.00 39.11
CA GLU A 238 -9.02 8.44 39.02
C GLU A 238 -9.80 8.31 40.35
N GLY A 239 -9.17 7.77 41.40
CA GLY A 239 -9.74 7.60 42.76
C GLY A 239 -9.30 8.66 43.74
#